data_AF-A0A2H5FQ23-F1
#
_entry.id   AF-A0A2H5FQ23-F1
#
_cell.length_a   1.000
_cell.length_b   1.000
_cell.length_c   1.000
_cell.angle_alpha   90.00
_cell.angle_beta   90.00
_cell.angle_gamma   90.00
#
_symmetry.space_group_name_H-M   'P 1'
#
loop_
_entity.id
_entity.type
_entity.pdbx_description
1 polymer ?
#
loop_
_entity_poly.entity_id
_entity_poly.type
_entity_poly.pdbx_seq_one_letter_code
_entity_poly.pdbx_strand_id
1 'polypeptide(L)'
;MSFRIDNPGGGDCGFYAFAIGLIHVIQHEYYANGKSNTFNRWKNEGLGMSLQDILAIDLDWLACLPYSYKKDQLIALQMSLRNITVNVNKEDLLNRIYTELTSNEAQTKIEGSIVYGKFMELVQFYLRRSSSLEQISQYNELALSPEVLQLAQNTARSLRPILRGLPFDKAQQIENAYVKEALLIDVLSLNGRNSHSVILNGIEQIKQRGRWATHSDLNGIAERLKVTFHVTGHVNGPTTPGYPTITLNNEGNMHWTTTVAQLFEHKPREISAKRVTEQTELVTPRKHQKIDHETRTYSLKTKRVVDTPEENYKKHIDNLFDATKNQRFFTTPPRSKISVNSIDKARAVAKESDESFATRLQEAELRRILSY
;
A
#
# COMPACT_ATOMS: atom_id res chain seq x y z
N MET A 1 0.88 -24.07 -12.44
CA MET A 1 1.26 -22.70 -12.88
C MET A 1 1.02 -21.77 -11.71
N SER A 2 1.90 -20.80 -11.46
CA SER A 2 1.66 -19.74 -10.48
C SER A 2 1.03 -18.52 -11.16
N PHE A 3 0.14 -17.82 -10.47
CA PHE A 3 -0.54 -16.64 -10.97
C PHE A 3 0.03 -15.37 -10.32
N ARG A 4 0.32 -14.35 -11.12
CA ARG A 4 0.74 -13.03 -10.65
C ARG A 4 -0.50 -12.14 -10.52
N ILE A 5 -0.76 -11.62 -9.33
CA ILE A 5 -1.85 -10.69 -9.04
C ILE A 5 -1.25 -9.30 -8.78
N ASP A 6 -1.65 -8.35 -9.62
CA ASP A 6 -1.31 -6.94 -9.48
C ASP A 6 -2.25 -6.24 -8.48
N ASN A 7 -2.05 -4.95 -8.21
CA ASN A 7 -2.82 -4.20 -7.22
C ASN A 7 -3.01 -2.73 -7.62
N PRO A 8 -3.85 -1.96 -6.88
CA PRO A 8 -4.14 -0.58 -7.23
C PRO A 8 -2.92 0.38 -7.27
N GLY A 9 -1.77 0.00 -6.72
CA GLY A 9 -0.55 0.81 -6.76
C GLY A 9 -0.63 2.08 -5.91
N GLY A 10 -0.09 3.20 -6.43
CA GLY A 10 -0.15 4.52 -5.79
C GLY A 10 0.81 4.72 -4.62
N GLY A 11 1.92 3.97 -4.57
CA GLY A 11 2.89 3.99 -3.48
C GLY A 11 2.52 3.11 -2.28
N ASP A 12 1.38 2.43 -2.33
CA ASP A 12 0.91 1.49 -1.30
C ASP A 12 1.13 0.01 -1.70
N CYS A 13 1.78 -0.23 -2.86
CA CYS A 13 1.82 -1.53 -3.54
C CYS A 13 2.35 -2.68 -2.68
N GLY A 14 3.36 -2.46 -1.85
CA GLY A 14 3.89 -3.52 -0.97
C GLY A 14 2.89 -4.00 0.08
N PHE A 15 2.13 -3.09 0.70
CA PHE A 15 1.10 -3.46 1.66
C PHE A 15 -0.11 -4.10 0.97
N TYR A 16 -0.50 -3.64 -0.22
CA TYR A 16 -1.53 -4.32 -1.00
C TYR A 16 -1.11 -5.74 -1.39
N ALA A 17 0.09 -5.90 -1.95
CA ALA A 17 0.59 -7.21 -2.37
C ALA A 17 0.63 -8.18 -1.17
N PHE A 18 1.12 -7.73 -0.02
CA PHE A 18 1.09 -8.55 1.19
C PHE A 18 -0.33 -8.90 1.64
N ALA A 19 -1.27 -7.95 1.60
CA ALA A 19 -2.67 -8.18 1.92
C ALA A 19 -3.31 -9.22 0.99
N ILE A 20 -3.05 -9.16 -0.32
CA ILE A 20 -3.54 -10.15 -1.29
C ILE A 20 -2.98 -11.54 -0.99
N GLY A 21 -1.69 -11.63 -0.62
CA GLY A 21 -1.08 -12.86 -0.14
C GLY A 21 -1.78 -13.43 1.10
N LEU A 22 -2.14 -12.57 2.05
CA LEU A 22 -2.89 -12.98 3.25
C LEU A 22 -4.32 -13.44 2.92
N ILE A 23 -5.00 -12.80 1.97
CA ILE A 23 -6.33 -13.24 1.50
C ILE A 23 -6.23 -14.68 0.99
N HIS A 24 -5.27 -14.96 0.10
CA HIS A 24 -5.04 -16.31 -0.44
C HIS A 24 -4.79 -17.34 0.67
N VAL A 25 -3.92 -17.02 1.63
CA VAL A 25 -3.64 -17.90 2.79
C VAL A 25 -4.89 -18.16 3.62
N ILE A 26 -5.65 -17.11 3.94
CA ILE A 26 -6.88 -17.21 4.76
C ILE A 26 -7.93 -18.07 4.05
N GLN A 27 -8.14 -17.84 2.76
CA GLN A 27 -9.04 -18.65 1.93
C GLN A 27 -8.62 -20.11 1.92
N HIS A 28 -7.33 -20.39 1.69
CA HIS A 28 -6.81 -21.76 1.69
C HIS A 28 -6.99 -22.45 3.05
N GLU A 29 -6.63 -21.80 4.15
CA GLU A 29 -6.82 -22.35 5.49
C GLU A 29 -8.30 -22.66 5.78
N TYR A 30 -9.18 -21.72 5.41
CA TYR A 30 -10.60 -21.83 5.65
C TYR A 30 -11.26 -22.93 4.81
N TYR A 31 -10.98 -23.01 3.51
CA TYR A 31 -11.56 -24.05 2.66
C TYR A 31 -11.05 -25.45 3.01
N ALA A 32 -9.84 -25.56 3.56
CA ALA A 32 -9.31 -26.84 4.04
C ALA A 32 -9.89 -27.27 5.40
N ASN A 33 -10.12 -26.33 6.33
CA ASN A 33 -10.36 -26.67 7.75
C ASN A 33 -11.59 -26.00 8.39
N GLY A 34 -12.34 -25.18 7.66
CA GLY A 34 -13.44 -24.36 8.18
C GLY A 34 -13.03 -23.23 9.13
N LYS A 35 -11.72 -22.98 9.29
CA LYS A 35 -11.14 -21.96 10.17
C LYS A 35 -9.81 -21.45 9.61
N SER A 36 -9.46 -20.20 9.91
CA SER A 36 -8.16 -19.62 9.55
C SER A 36 -7.45 -19.07 10.78
N ASN A 37 -6.27 -19.63 11.09
CA ASN A 37 -5.42 -19.13 12.16
C ASN A 37 -4.78 -17.80 11.78
N THR A 38 -4.46 -17.63 10.50
CA THR A 38 -3.91 -16.38 9.97
C THR A 38 -4.91 -15.24 10.10
N PHE A 39 -6.20 -15.47 9.79
CA PHE A 39 -7.26 -14.49 10.04
C PHE A 39 -7.37 -14.14 11.52
N ASN A 40 -7.40 -15.13 12.41
CA ASN A 40 -7.52 -14.87 13.85
C ASN A 40 -6.36 -14.04 14.39
N ARG A 41 -5.13 -14.30 13.94
CA ARG A 41 -3.95 -13.50 14.30
C ARG A 41 -4.09 -12.07 13.78
N TRP A 42 -4.45 -11.88 12.52
CA TRP A 42 -4.64 -10.53 11.97
C TRP A 42 -5.81 -9.78 12.65
N LYS A 43 -6.86 -10.50 13.05
CA LYS A 43 -7.97 -9.96 13.84
C LYS A 43 -7.50 -9.43 15.19
N ASN A 44 -6.65 -10.17 15.89
CA ASN A 44 -6.06 -9.75 17.16
C ASN A 44 -5.13 -8.54 17.01
N GLU A 45 -4.51 -8.36 15.85
CA GLU A 45 -3.73 -7.17 15.50
C GLU A 45 -4.60 -5.96 15.06
N GLY A 46 -5.92 -6.06 15.16
CA GLY A 46 -6.83 -4.94 14.92
C GLY A 46 -7.43 -4.89 13.51
N LEU A 47 -7.47 -6.00 12.77
CA LEU A 47 -8.20 -6.05 11.50
C LEU A 47 -9.70 -5.74 11.70
N GLY A 48 -10.18 -4.67 11.07
CA GLY A 48 -11.59 -4.25 11.16
C GLY A 48 -12.57 -5.15 10.39
N MET A 49 -12.08 -5.89 9.38
CA MET A 49 -12.90 -6.68 8.47
C MET A 49 -13.39 -8.00 9.09
N SER A 50 -14.56 -8.51 8.64
CA SER A 50 -15.04 -9.85 9.00
C SER A 50 -14.35 -10.94 8.17
N LEU A 51 -14.41 -12.19 8.63
CA LEU A 51 -13.87 -13.31 7.85
C LEU A 51 -14.63 -13.46 6.53
N GLN A 52 -15.95 -13.31 6.57
CA GLN A 52 -16.84 -13.45 5.42
C GLN A 52 -16.54 -12.41 4.33
N ASP A 53 -16.22 -11.18 4.72
CA ASP A 53 -15.83 -10.13 3.77
C ASP A 53 -14.51 -10.49 3.05
N ILE A 54 -13.54 -11.08 3.76
CA ILE A 54 -12.27 -11.53 3.17
C ILE A 54 -12.49 -12.73 2.25
N LEU A 55 -13.29 -13.71 2.67
CA LEU A 55 -13.63 -14.87 1.86
C LEU A 55 -14.40 -14.47 0.60
N ALA A 56 -15.14 -13.36 0.63
CA ALA A 56 -15.86 -12.82 -0.53
C ALA A 56 -14.98 -12.04 -1.53
N ILE A 57 -13.69 -11.85 -1.26
CA ILE A 57 -12.76 -11.25 -2.23
C ILE A 57 -12.30 -12.33 -3.20
N ASP A 58 -12.79 -12.24 -4.43
CA ASP A 58 -12.41 -13.17 -5.49
C ASP A 58 -11.05 -12.79 -6.09
N LEU A 59 -10.07 -13.69 -5.98
CA LEU A 59 -8.71 -13.48 -6.47
C LEU A 59 -8.60 -13.59 -7.99
N ASP A 60 -9.49 -14.32 -8.66
CA ASP A 60 -9.57 -14.36 -10.13
C ASP A 60 -10.01 -12.99 -10.65
N TRP A 61 -11.07 -12.43 -10.06
CA TRP A 61 -11.53 -11.08 -10.40
C TRP A 61 -10.48 -10.03 -10.08
N LEU A 62 -9.75 -10.19 -8.97
CA LEU A 62 -8.68 -9.27 -8.62
C LEU A 62 -7.50 -9.36 -9.61
N ALA A 63 -7.17 -10.55 -10.12
CA ALA A 63 -6.16 -10.73 -11.16
C ALA A 63 -6.55 -10.05 -12.48
N CYS A 64 -7.85 -10.09 -12.84
CA CYS A 64 -8.37 -9.44 -14.04
C CYS A 64 -8.56 -7.92 -13.90
N LEU A 65 -8.96 -7.45 -12.72
CA LEU A 65 -9.33 -6.06 -12.46
C LEU A 65 -8.59 -5.47 -11.23
N PRO A 66 -7.24 -5.47 -11.23
CA PRO A 66 -6.43 -5.15 -10.05
C PRO A 66 -6.60 -3.71 -9.54
N TYR A 67 -7.05 -2.79 -10.40
CA TYR A 67 -7.17 -1.35 -10.07
C TYR A 67 -8.55 -0.94 -9.56
N SER A 68 -9.57 -1.77 -9.74
CA SER A 68 -10.97 -1.40 -9.49
C SER A 68 -11.74 -2.39 -8.63
N TYR A 69 -11.45 -3.69 -8.71
CA TYR A 69 -12.18 -4.70 -7.94
C TYR A 69 -11.87 -4.59 -6.45
N LYS A 70 -12.93 -4.46 -5.62
CA LYS A 70 -12.86 -4.41 -4.15
C LYS A 70 -11.83 -3.41 -3.60
N LYS A 71 -11.64 -2.28 -4.29
CA LYS A 71 -10.63 -1.28 -3.97
C LYS A 71 -10.71 -0.78 -2.53
N ASP A 72 -11.90 -0.48 -2.04
CA ASP A 72 -12.09 0.04 -0.68
C ASP A 72 -11.75 -1.01 0.39
N GLN A 73 -12.09 -2.29 0.14
CA GLN A 73 -11.70 -3.39 0.99
C GLN A 73 -10.18 -3.56 1.02
N LEU A 74 -9.52 -3.51 -0.14
CA LEU A 74 -8.06 -3.58 -0.22
C LEU A 74 -7.39 -2.40 0.51
N ILE A 75 -7.96 -1.19 0.40
CA ILE A 75 -7.49 -0.01 1.14
C ILE A 75 -7.55 -0.28 2.65
N ALA A 76 -8.68 -0.80 3.14
CA ALA A 76 -8.84 -1.12 4.56
C ALA A 76 -7.84 -2.20 5.02
N LEU A 77 -7.62 -3.23 4.20
CA LEU A 77 -6.67 -4.31 4.50
C LEU A 77 -5.24 -3.78 4.56
N GLN A 78 -4.77 -3.03 3.54
CA GLN A 78 -3.40 -2.50 3.55
C GLN A 78 -3.17 -1.52 4.70
N MET A 79 -4.16 -0.69 5.04
CA MET A 79 -4.06 0.23 6.18
C MET A 79 -3.93 -0.52 7.51
N SER A 80 -4.59 -1.66 7.66
CA SER A 80 -4.42 -2.50 8.86
C SER A 80 -3.00 -3.08 8.96
N LEU A 81 -2.35 -3.40 7.83
CA LEU A 81 -0.96 -3.86 7.81
C LEU A 81 0.04 -2.74 8.13
N ARG A 82 -0.26 -1.50 7.70
CA ARG A 82 0.51 -0.31 8.13
C ARG A 82 0.44 -0.13 9.64
N ASN A 83 -0.73 -0.33 10.25
CA ASN A 83 -0.88 -0.27 11.72
C ASN A 83 -0.01 -1.32 12.43
N ILE A 84 0.05 -2.55 11.91
CA ILE A 84 0.95 -3.60 12.44
C ILE A 84 2.40 -3.12 12.38
N THR A 85 2.83 -2.57 11.24
CA THR A 85 4.20 -2.10 11.04
C THR A 85 4.58 -1.01 12.03
N VAL A 86 3.67 -0.06 12.30
CA VAL A 86 3.88 0.97 13.32
C VAL A 86 4.12 0.37 14.69
N ASN A 87 3.30 -0.61 15.09
CA ASN A 87 3.43 -1.26 16.40
C ASN A 87 4.74 -2.05 16.48
N VAL A 88 5.07 -2.84 15.45
CA VAL A 88 6.32 -3.61 15.36
C VAL A 88 7.53 -2.70 15.50
N ASN A 89 7.59 -1.59 14.77
CA ASN A 89 8.74 -0.68 14.81
C ASN A 89 8.88 0.01 16.19
N LYS A 90 7.75 0.36 16.83
CA LYS A 90 7.76 0.93 18.18
C LYS A 90 8.23 -0.07 19.23
N GLU A 91 7.67 -1.28 19.19
CA GLU A 91 8.02 -2.35 20.12
C GLU A 91 9.47 -2.79 19.95
N ASP A 92 9.96 -2.96 18.72
CA ASP A 92 11.37 -3.31 18.45
C ASP A 92 12.33 -2.28 19.05
N LEU A 93 12.08 -0.98 18.80
CA LEU A 93 12.91 0.08 19.36
C LEU A 93 12.88 0.07 20.89
N LEU A 94 11.70 0.05 21.50
CA LEU A 94 11.55 0.10 22.95
C LEU A 94 12.15 -1.13 23.63
N ASN A 95 11.96 -2.32 23.06
CA ASN A 95 12.53 -3.57 23.59
C ASN A 95 14.05 -3.55 23.53
N ARG A 96 14.65 -3.04 22.44
CA ARG A 96 16.10 -2.90 22.31
C ARG A 96 16.67 -1.89 23.30
N ILE A 97 16.00 -0.75 23.47
CA ILE A 97 16.36 0.25 24.49
C ILE A 97 16.31 -0.39 25.88
N TYR A 98 15.22 -1.06 26.22
CA TYR A 98 15.07 -1.70 27.52
C TYR A 98 16.15 -2.77 27.76
N THR A 99 16.37 -3.64 26.77
CA THR A 99 17.37 -4.72 26.86
C THR A 99 18.77 -4.15 27.06
N GLU A 100 19.13 -3.09 26.33
CA GLU A 100 20.45 -2.50 26.44
C GLU A 100 20.66 -1.76 27.76
N LEU A 101 19.63 -1.03 28.24
CA LEU A 101 19.71 -0.29 29.51
C LEU A 101 19.68 -1.19 30.75
N THR A 102 19.13 -2.39 30.65
CA THR A 102 19.05 -3.35 31.76
C THR A 102 20.11 -4.43 31.73
N SER A 103 20.86 -4.55 30.63
CA SER A 103 21.98 -5.48 30.52
C SER A 103 23.20 -4.95 31.27
N ASN A 104 23.88 -5.85 31.98
CA ASN A 104 25.17 -5.54 32.61
C ASN A 104 26.35 -5.61 31.62
N GLU A 105 26.09 -5.98 30.36
CA GLU A 105 27.08 -6.06 29.29
C GLU A 105 26.97 -4.86 28.35
N ALA A 106 28.12 -4.37 27.87
CA ALA A 106 28.14 -3.37 26.80
C ALA A 106 27.56 -3.99 25.51
N GLN A 107 26.31 -3.66 25.21
CA GLN A 107 25.63 -4.11 23.99
C GLN A 107 25.30 -2.91 23.09
N THR A 108 25.25 -3.14 21.78
CA THR A 108 24.82 -2.17 20.76
C THR A 108 23.55 -2.68 20.09
N LYS A 109 22.45 -2.76 20.87
CA LYS A 109 21.17 -3.31 20.41
C LYS A 109 20.31 -2.26 19.73
N ILE A 110 20.33 -1.03 20.25
CA ILE A 110 19.51 0.10 19.77
C ILE A 110 19.85 0.41 18.31
N GLU A 111 21.14 0.36 17.96
CA GLU A 111 21.67 0.61 16.62
C GLU A 111 21.14 -0.39 15.58
N GLY A 112 20.76 -1.59 16.04
CA GLY A 112 20.14 -2.61 15.21
C GLY A 112 18.64 -2.41 14.97
N SER A 113 18.00 -1.37 15.53
CA SER A 113 16.60 -1.07 15.23
C SER A 113 16.49 -0.29 13.92
N ILE A 114 15.42 -0.58 13.16
CA ILE A 114 15.13 0.10 11.89
C ILE A 114 14.91 1.61 12.12
N VAL A 115 14.27 1.97 13.23
CA VAL A 115 13.98 3.37 13.58
C VAL A 115 15.26 4.15 13.84
N TYR A 116 16.24 3.56 14.56
CA TYR A 116 17.55 4.18 14.73
C TYR A 116 18.24 4.40 13.39
N GLY A 117 18.29 3.38 12.53
CA GLY A 117 18.91 3.49 11.21
C GLY A 117 18.29 4.61 10.37
N LYS A 118 16.97 4.71 10.37
CA LYS A 118 16.22 5.79 9.70
C LYS A 118 16.50 7.17 10.30
N PHE A 119 16.60 7.30 11.61
CA PHE A 119 16.94 8.58 12.25
C PHE A 119 18.39 8.99 11.96
N MET A 120 19.32 8.03 12.01
CA MET A 120 20.73 8.23 11.65
C MET A 120 20.86 8.70 10.20
N GLU A 121 20.14 8.10 9.25
CA GLU A 121 20.12 8.51 7.85
C GLU A 121 19.72 9.99 7.70
N LEU A 122 18.70 10.45 8.44
CA LEU A 122 18.29 11.87 8.42
C LEU A 122 19.36 12.80 8.99
N VAL A 123 20.02 12.42 10.08
CA VAL A 123 21.13 13.21 10.63
C VAL A 123 22.28 13.29 9.62
N GLN A 124 22.64 12.17 8.98
CA GLN A 124 23.67 12.10 7.95
C GLN A 124 23.33 12.96 6.72
N PHE A 125 22.06 12.97 6.31
CA PHE A 125 21.58 13.86 5.26
C PHE A 125 21.86 15.33 5.60
N TYR A 126 21.58 15.78 6.83
CA TYR A 126 21.87 17.17 7.22
C TYR A 126 23.37 17.46 7.44
N LEU A 127 24.15 16.45 7.83
CA LEU A 127 25.60 16.58 7.98
C LEU A 127 26.29 16.75 6.63
N ARG A 128 25.98 15.87 5.66
CA ARG A 128 26.74 15.67 4.42
C ARG A 128 26.01 16.12 3.14
N ARG A 129 24.68 16.21 3.15
CA ARG A 129 23.82 16.58 1.99
C ARG A 129 24.02 15.72 0.74
N SER A 130 24.15 14.40 0.91
CA SER A 130 24.48 13.46 -0.17
C SER A 130 23.30 12.98 -1.03
N SER A 131 22.06 13.20 -0.58
CA SER A 131 20.84 12.66 -1.20
C SER A 131 19.73 13.71 -1.19
N SER A 132 18.66 13.51 -1.96
CA SER A 132 17.47 14.38 -1.89
C SER A 132 16.53 13.92 -0.77
N LEU A 133 15.83 14.86 -0.12
CA LEU A 133 14.90 14.51 0.95
C LEU A 133 13.69 13.75 0.40
N GLU A 134 13.31 14.02 -0.85
CA GLU A 134 12.25 13.33 -1.58
C GLU A 134 12.58 11.86 -1.83
N GLN A 135 13.85 11.53 -2.07
CA GLN A 135 14.28 10.13 -2.21
C GLN A 135 14.27 9.41 -0.86
N ILE A 136 14.74 10.07 0.20
CA ILE A 136 14.75 9.49 1.55
C ILE A 136 13.30 9.22 2.01
N SER A 137 12.39 10.16 1.81
CA SER A 137 11.01 10.07 2.29
C SER A 137 10.17 8.97 1.64
N GLN A 138 10.61 8.40 0.51
CA GLN A 138 9.95 7.24 -0.10
C GLN A 138 9.97 6.01 0.82
N TYR A 139 11.08 5.79 1.53
CA TYR A 139 11.30 4.58 2.35
C TYR A 139 11.40 4.86 3.85
N ASN A 140 11.74 6.11 4.20
CA ASN A 140 11.93 6.58 5.56
C ASN A 140 10.79 7.52 5.97
N GLU A 141 9.82 6.97 6.69
CA GLU A 141 8.65 7.68 7.22
C GLU A 141 9.01 8.86 8.13
N LEU A 142 10.17 8.83 8.78
CA LEU A 142 10.58 9.88 9.70
C LEU A 142 10.83 11.18 8.94
N ALA A 143 11.20 11.09 7.66
CA ALA A 143 11.36 12.25 6.78
C ALA A 143 10.05 12.99 6.50
N LEU A 144 8.90 12.36 6.77
CA LEU A 144 7.57 12.94 6.56
C LEU A 144 7.09 13.77 7.76
N SER A 145 7.81 13.74 8.90
CA SER A 145 7.51 14.56 10.08
C SER A 145 8.44 15.77 10.16
N PRO A 146 7.90 17.00 10.06
CA PRO A 146 8.67 18.22 10.23
C PRO A 146 9.42 18.28 11.57
N GLU A 147 8.82 17.75 12.64
CA GLU A 147 9.40 17.73 13.98
C GLU A 147 10.62 16.81 14.05
N VAL A 148 10.55 15.63 13.41
CA VAL A 148 11.71 14.72 13.34
C VAL A 148 12.81 15.30 12.45
N LEU A 149 12.46 15.95 11.34
CA LEU A 149 13.44 16.66 10.51
C LEU A 149 14.14 17.77 11.29
N GLN A 150 13.40 18.53 12.10
CA GLN A 150 13.97 19.59 12.93
C GLN A 150 14.91 19.02 14.00
N LEU A 151 14.53 17.90 14.63
CA LEU A 151 15.38 17.18 15.58
C LEU A 151 16.67 16.70 14.89
N ALA A 152 16.58 16.01 13.75
CA ALA A 152 17.74 15.52 13.00
C ALA A 152 18.67 16.66 12.55
N GLN A 153 18.11 17.78 12.09
CA GLN A 153 18.87 18.96 11.70
C GLN A 153 19.61 19.60 12.90
N ASN A 154 18.97 19.68 14.06
CA ASN A 154 19.58 20.20 15.28
C ASN A 154 20.71 19.28 15.75
N THR A 155 20.49 17.97 15.75
CA THR A 155 21.52 16.96 16.06
C THR A 155 22.72 17.09 15.11
N ALA A 156 22.48 17.19 13.80
CA ALA A 156 23.54 17.40 12.81
C ALA A 156 24.30 18.71 13.02
N ARG A 157 23.60 19.81 13.36
CA ARG A 157 24.22 21.11 13.62
C ARG A 157 25.17 21.05 14.81
N SER A 158 24.78 20.37 15.89
CA SER A 158 25.61 20.18 17.09
C SER A 158 26.79 19.23 16.84
N LEU A 159 26.61 18.19 16.03
CA LEU A 159 27.67 17.23 15.68
C LEU A 159 28.75 17.82 14.78
N ARG A 160 28.38 18.67 13.81
CA ARG A 160 29.30 19.20 12.78
C ARG A 160 30.63 19.78 13.33
N PRO A 161 30.66 20.64 14.36
CA PRO A 161 31.93 21.13 14.91
C PRO A 161 32.76 20.04 15.61
N ILE A 162 32.11 19.04 16.22
CA ILE A 162 32.76 17.95 16.95
C ILE A 162 33.50 17.02 15.98
N LEU A 163 32.91 16.75 14.82
CA LEU A 163 33.46 15.83 13.82
C LEU A 163 34.58 16.45 12.97
N ARG A 164 34.82 17.76 13.06
CA ARG A 164 35.73 18.48 12.15
C ARG A 164 37.18 18.01 12.34
N GLY A 165 37.79 17.55 11.26
CA GLY A 165 39.22 17.17 11.25
C GLY A 165 39.51 15.83 11.95
N LEU A 166 38.48 15.10 12.36
CA LEU A 166 38.65 13.77 12.93
C LEU A 166 38.82 12.71 11.83
N PRO A 167 39.65 11.68 12.07
CA PRO A 167 39.68 10.47 11.27
C PRO A 167 38.29 9.81 11.18
N PHE A 168 38.03 9.11 10.07
CA PHE A 168 36.72 8.53 9.78
C PHE A 168 36.20 7.59 10.87
N ASP A 169 37.05 6.71 11.39
CA ASP A 169 36.73 5.75 12.45
C ASP A 169 36.28 6.44 13.75
N LYS A 170 37.03 7.45 14.19
CA LYS A 170 36.69 8.25 15.37
C LYS A 170 35.43 9.07 15.15
N ALA A 171 35.30 9.68 13.97
CA ALA A 171 34.11 10.44 13.60
C ALA A 171 32.85 9.56 13.63
N GLN A 172 32.92 8.34 13.08
CA GLN A 172 31.80 7.41 13.07
C GLN A 172 31.39 6.94 14.47
N GLN A 173 32.35 6.67 15.36
CA GLN A 173 32.05 6.31 16.75
C GLN A 173 31.33 7.44 17.49
N ILE A 174 31.82 8.68 17.35
CA ILE A 174 31.19 9.86 17.97
C ILE A 174 29.81 10.12 17.38
N GLU A 175 29.67 10.03 16.05
CA GLU A 175 28.39 10.20 15.36
C GLU A 175 27.36 9.20 15.87
N ASN A 176 27.71 7.90 15.93
CA ASN A 176 26.82 6.86 16.43
C ASN A 176 26.36 7.11 17.87
N ALA A 177 27.30 7.40 18.77
CA ALA A 177 27.01 7.64 20.18
C ALA A 177 26.12 8.87 20.38
N TYR A 178 26.41 9.97 19.70
CA TYR A 178 25.67 11.22 19.83
C TYR A 178 24.25 11.11 19.25
N VAL A 179 24.08 10.47 18.10
CA VAL A 179 22.75 10.25 17.50
C VAL A 179 21.91 9.32 18.37
N LYS A 180 22.54 8.29 18.95
CA LYS A 180 21.88 7.39 19.91
C LYS A 180 21.41 8.13 21.15
N GLU A 181 22.26 8.99 21.71
CA GLU A 181 21.89 9.83 22.84
C GLU A 181 20.72 10.76 22.50
N ALA A 182 20.76 11.44 21.35
CA ALA A 182 19.67 12.29 20.91
C ALA A 182 18.35 11.52 20.74
N LEU A 183 18.41 10.29 20.20
CA LEU A 183 17.24 9.42 20.10
C LEU A 183 16.72 9.02 21.49
N LEU A 184 17.60 8.65 22.41
CA LEU A 184 17.22 8.24 23.76
C LEU A 184 16.57 9.38 24.54
N ILE A 185 17.12 10.60 24.44
CA ILE A 185 16.56 11.81 25.06
C ILE A 185 15.15 12.10 24.54
N ASP A 186 14.89 11.87 23.25
CA ASP A 186 13.54 12.04 22.69
C ASP A 186 12.58 10.93 23.13
N VAL A 187 13.00 9.67 23.06
CA VAL A 187 12.13 8.49 23.26
C VAL A 187 11.81 8.25 24.74
N LEU A 188 12.73 8.60 25.64
CA LEU A 188 12.61 8.37 27.08
C LEU A 188 12.33 9.66 27.85
N SER A 189 11.74 9.49 29.02
CA SER A 189 11.50 10.49 30.06
C SER A 189 11.97 9.91 31.40
N LEU A 190 12.04 10.75 32.45
CA LEU A 190 12.46 10.31 33.79
C LEU A 190 11.70 9.08 34.32
N ASN A 191 10.44 8.91 33.91
CA ASN A 191 9.55 7.85 34.42
C ASN A 191 9.18 6.79 33.35
N GLY A 192 10.00 6.64 32.30
CA GLY A 192 9.78 5.66 31.23
C GLY A 192 9.58 6.31 29.87
N ARG A 193 8.64 5.84 29.06
CA ARG A 193 8.43 6.35 27.69
C ARG A 193 8.00 7.82 27.68
N ASN A 194 8.63 8.63 26.84
CA ASN A 194 8.17 9.99 26.57
C ASN A 194 6.89 9.97 25.72
N SER A 195 5.78 10.47 26.28
CA SER A 195 4.50 10.57 25.58
C SER A 195 4.52 11.60 24.44
N HIS A 196 5.48 12.53 24.46
CA HIS A 196 5.66 13.58 23.46
C HIS A 196 6.86 13.33 22.53
N SER A 197 7.40 12.11 22.53
CA SER A 197 8.52 11.74 21.65
C SER A 197 8.18 12.02 20.19
N VAL A 198 8.97 12.87 19.55
CA VAL A 198 8.77 13.21 18.14
C VAL A 198 9.13 12.03 17.25
N ILE A 199 10.11 11.20 17.64
CA ILE A 199 10.49 9.99 16.90
C ILE A 199 9.36 8.96 16.94
N LEU A 200 8.81 8.66 18.12
CA LEU A 200 7.71 7.69 18.24
C LEU A 200 6.44 8.19 17.52
N ASN A 201 6.20 9.49 17.49
CA ASN A 201 5.13 10.09 16.69
C ASN A 201 5.46 10.06 15.19
N GLY A 202 6.72 10.24 14.81
CA GLY A 202 7.19 10.12 13.43
C GLY A 202 6.98 8.73 12.83
N ILE A 203 7.10 7.66 13.62
CA ILE A 203 6.80 6.29 13.15
C ILE A 203 5.35 6.16 12.65
N GLU A 204 4.40 6.94 13.21
CA GLU A 204 3.00 6.92 12.76
C GLU A 204 2.84 7.34 11.29
N GLN A 205 3.83 8.04 10.71
CA GLN A 205 3.79 8.45 9.31
C GLN A 205 3.85 7.26 8.33
N ILE A 206 4.14 6.03 8.79
CA ILE A 206 3.91 4.81 8.01
C ILE A 206 2.44 4.70 7.57
N LYS A 207 1.49 5.29 8.31
CA LYS A 207 0.07 5.30 7.96
C LYS A 207 -0.28 6.29 6.85
N GLN A 208 0.65 7.15 6.41
CA GLN A 208 0.41 8.01 5.26
C GLN A 208 0.28 7.17 3.98
N ARG A 209 -0.78 7.43 3.21
CA ARG A 209 -0.95 6.82 1.89
C ARG A 209 0.17 7.27 0.96
N GLY A 210 0.69 6.35 0.17
CA GLY A 210 1.79 6.59 -0.75
C GLY A 210 3.19 6.41 -0.17
N ARG A 211 3.36 6.14 1.13
CA ARG A 211 4.66 5.74 1.70
C ARG A 211 4.97 4.29 1.30
N TRP A 212 6.10 4.06 0.65
CA TRP A 212 6.43 2.74 0.08
C TRP A 212 6.79 1.75 1.18
N ALA A 213 6.30 0.51 1.04
CA ALA A 213 6.72 -0.55 1.93
C ALA A 213 8.15 -0.99 1.61
N THR A 214 8.97 -1.14 2.64
CA THR A 214 10.28 -1.76 2.57
C THR A 214 10.16 -3.26 2.84
N HIS A 215 11.20 -4.02 2.46
CA HIS A 215 11.28 -5.44 2.80
C HIS A 215 11.18 -5.67 4.32
N SER A 216 11.80 -4.81 5.14
CA SER A 216 11.76 -4.91 6.59
C SER A 216 10.36 -4.71 7.18
N ASP A 217 9.55 -3.82 6.59
CA ASP A 217 8.16 -3.63 7.01
C ASP A 217 7.35 -4.92 6.78
N LEU A 218 7.48 -5.49 5.58
CA LEU A 218 6.80 -6.72 5.20
C LEU A 218 7.26 -7.92 6.03
N ASN A 219 8.55 -7.99 6.36
CA ASN A 219 9.08 -9.02 7.27
C ASN A 219 8.53 -8.88 8.69
N GLY A 220 8.45 -7.66 9.23
CA GLY A 220 7.87 -7.41 10.55
C GLY A 220 6.39 -7.83 10.62
N ILE A 221 5.62 -7.58 9.56
CA ILE A 221 4.24 -8.08 9.45
C ILE A 221 4.22 -9.61 9.42
N ALA A 222 5.10 -10.24 8.63
CA ALA A 222 5.16 -11.69 8.49
C ALA A 222 5.45 -12.39 9.83
N GLU A 223 6.41 -11.87 10.58
CA GLU A 223 6.76 -12.35 11.92
C GLU A 223 5.65 -12.18 12.94
N ARG A 224 4.85 -11.10 12.83
CA ARG A 224 3.70 -10.86 13.69
C ARG A 224 2.55 -11.82 13.39
N LEU A 225 2.24 -12.02 12.11
CA LEU A 225 1.12 -12.85 11.66
C LEU A 225 1.45 -14.34 11.55
N LYS A 226 2.69 -14.72 11.84
CA LYS A 226 3.21 -16.10 11.77
C LYS A 226 3.02 -16.70 10.39
N VAL A 227 3.50 -15.96 9.38
CA VAL A 227 3.56 -16.38 7.99
C VAL A 227 5.01 -16.29 7.51
N THR A 228 5.41 -17.12 6.54
CA THR A 228 6.72 -17.03 5.91
C THR A 228 6.64 -16.03 4.76
N PHE A 229 7.53 -15.04 4.70
CA PHE A 229 7.60 -14.06 3.62
C PHE A 229 8.72 -14.41 2.64
N HIS A 230 8.37 -14.66 1.39
CA HIS A 230 9.30 -14.90 0.29
C HIS A 230 9.21 -13.81 -0.78
N VAL A 231 10.36 -13.44 -1.34
CA VAL A 231 10.46 -12.59 -2.53
C VAL A 231 11.08 -13.38 -3.67
N THR A 232 10.39 -13.42 -4.81
CA THR A 232 10.87 -14.11 -6.02
C THR A 232 12.23 -13.55 -6.47
N GLY A 233 13.15 -14.44 -6.84
CA GLY A 233 14.48 -14.06 -7.34
C GLY A 233 15.46 -13.54 -6.28
N HIS A 234 15.09 -13.57 -5.00
CA HIS A 234 15.93 -13.13 -3.89
C HIS A 234 16.30 -14.30 -2.98
N VAL A 235 17.40 -14.15 -2.25
CA VAL A 235 17.77 -15.09 -1.19
C VAL A 235 16.79 -14.91 -0.04
N ASN A 236 15.97 -15.93 0.22
CA ASN A 236 14.98 -15.93 1.28
C ASN A 236 15.49 -16.71 2.49
N GLY A 237 14.99 -16.34 3.68
CA GLY A 237 15.25 -17.11 4.90
C GLY A 237 14.61 -18.51 4.86
N PRO A 238 14.93 -19.37 5.84
CA PRO A 238 14.33 -20.70 5.93
C PRO A 238 12.81 -20.60 6.18
N THR A 239 12.06 -21.53 5.59
CA THR A 239 10.63 -21.67 5.88
C THR A 239 10.44 -22.15 7.31
N THR A 240 9.52 -21.54 8.05
CA THR A 240 9.18 -22.00 9.41
C THR A 240 8.10 -23.09 9.30
N PRO A 241 8.33 -24.30 9.85
CA PRO A 241 7.34 -25.36 9.80
C PRO A 241 5.98 -24.92 10.37
N GLY A 242 4.91 -25.17 9.63
CA GLY A 242 3.54 -24.81 10.02
C GLY A 242 3.15 -23.35 9.75
N TYR A 243 4.05 -22.51 9.24
CA TYR A 243 3.70 -21.14 8.81
C TYR A 243 3.39 -21.16 7.31
N PRO A 244 2.23 -20.64 6.88
CA PRO A 244 1.93 -20.54 5.45
C PRO A 244 2.86 -19.52 4.79
N THR A 245 3.18 -19.72 3.52
CA THR A 245 4.10 -18.87 2.77
C THR A 245 3.35 -17.86 1.90
N ILE A 246 3.73 -16.60 2.02
CA ILE A 246 3.35 -15.52 1.10
C ILE A 246 4.53 -15.26 0.18
N THR A 247 4.29 -15.29 -1.13
CA THR A 247 5.32 -15.01 -2.14
C THR A 247 4.98 -13.72 -2.87
N LEU A 248 5.88 -12.74 -2.80
CA LEU A 248 5.76 -11.47 -3.51
C LEU A 248 6.84 -11.33 -4.58
N ASN A 249 6.61 -10.46 -5.56
CA ASN A 249 7.62 -10.03 -6.53
C ASN A 249 7.94 -8.56 -6.26
N ASN A 250 9.23 -8.23 -6.23
CA ASN A 250 9.71 -6.85 -6.24
C ASN A 250 10.14 -6.50 -7.67
N GLU A 251 9.47 -5.53 -8.27
CA GLU A 251 9.67 -5.14 -9.66
C GLU A 251 10.42 -3.80 -9.70
N GLY A 252 11.74 -3.89 -9.88
CA GLY A 252 12.62 -2.74 -10.02
C GLY A 252 12.70 -1.83 -8.80
N ASN A 253 12.48 -2.36 -7.58
CA ASN A 253 12.35 -1.60 -6.33
C ASN A 253 11.25 -0.52 -6.35
N MET A 254 10.32 -0.56 -7.30
CA MET A 254 9.27 0.45 -7.44
C MET A 254 7.87 -0.11 -7.27
N HIS A 255 7.70 -1.40 -7.52
CA HIS A 255 6.39 -2.03 -7.47
C HIS A 255 6.45 -3.42 -6.83
N TRP A 256 5.37 -3.78 -6.16
CA TRP A 256 5.22 -5.08 -5.51
C TRP A 256 3.98 -5.76 -6.05
N THR A 257 4.09 -7.04 -6.37
CA THR A 257 2.94 -7.89 -6.78
C THR A 257 2.93 -9.21 -6.01
N THR A 258 1.81 -9.93 -6.07
CA THR A 258 1.64 -11.20 -5.35
C THR A 258 1.72 -12.37 -6.30
N THR A 259 2.39 -13.44 -5.88
CA THR A 259 2.37 -14.72 -6.59
C THR A 259 1.56 -15.73 -5.77
N VAL A 260 0.53 -16.32 -6.38
CA VAL A 260 -0.29 -17.38 -5.77
C VAL A 260 -0.18 -18.67 -6.57
N ALA A 261 -0.25 -19.82 -5.88
CA ALA A 261 -0.10 -21.13 -6.51
C ALA A 261 -1.37 -21.58 -7.24
N GLN A 262 -2.53 -21.14 -6.76
CA GLN A 262 -3.83 -21.49 -7.30
C GLN A 262 -4.78 -20.31 -7.13
N LEU A 263 -5.62 -20.07 -8.14
CA LEU A 263 -6.80 -19.23 -7.99
C LEU A 263 -7.98 -20.15 -7.66
N PHE A 264 -8.79 -19.75 -6.69
CA PHE A 264 -9.97 -20.53 -6.31
C PHE A 264 -11.08 -20.28 -7.30
N GLU A 265 -11.27 -21.17 -8.28
CA GLU A 265 -12.51 -21.19 -9.05
C GLU A 265 -13.70 -21.38 -8.09
N HIS A 266 -14.46 -20.33 -7.82
CA HIS A 266 -15.77 -20.50 -7.20
C HIS A 266 -16.83 -20.72 -8.27
N LYS A 267 -17.22 -21.98 -8.47
CA LYS A 267 -18.64 -22.29 -8.59
C LYS A 267 -19.21 -22.32 -7.17
N PRO A 268 -20.16 -21.44 -6.81
CA PRO A 268 -20.96 -21.67 -5.62
C PRO A 268 -21.73 -22.97 -5.83
N ARG A 269 -21.53 -23.96 -4.95
CA ARG A 269 -22.53 -25.00 -4.74
C ARG A 269 -23.84 -24.29 -4.42
N GLU A 270 -24.88 -24.62 -5.18
CA GLU A 270 -26.26 -24.24 -4.90
C GLU A 270 -26.55 -24.48 -3.41
N ILE A 271 -26.65 -23.39 -2.65
CA ILE A 271 -27.28 -23.45 -1.35
C ILE A 271 -28.74 -23.78 -1.66
N SER A 272 -29.13 -25.02 -1.37
CA SER A 272 -30.45 -25.54 -1.68
C SER A 272 -31.50 -24.57 -1.17
N ALA A 273 -32.30 -24.04 -2.09
CA ALA A 273 -33.56 -23.38 -1.79
C ALA A 273 -34.53 -24.43 -1.20
N LYS A 274 -34.35 -24.76 0.08
CA LYS A 274 -35.31 -25.51 0.90
C LYS A 274 -35.23 -24.98 2.33
N ARG A 275 -35.87 -23.83 2.54
CA ARG A 275 -36.51 -23.41 3.81
C ARG A 275 -37.12 -22.00 3.67
N VAL A 276 -38.05 -21.83 2.74
CA VAL A 276 -39.11 -20.81 2.84
C VAL A 276 -40.34 -21.39 2.12
N THR A 277 -40.96 -22.40 2.72
CA THR A 277 -42.26 -22.94 2.27
C THR A 277 -42.88 -23.69 3.44
N GLU A 278 -43.06 -22.98 4.55
CA GLU A 278 -43.88 -23.43 5.68
C GLU A 278 -44.28 -22.19 6.47
N GLN A 279 -45.13 -21.39 5.84
CA GLN A 279 -46.05 -20.44 6.49
C GLN A 279 -47.03 -19.95 5.43
N THR A 280 -47.91 -20.84 5.01
CA THR A 280 -49.13 -20.46 4.31
C THR A 280 -50.22 -21.44 4.69
N GLU A 281 -50.83 -21.19 5.84
CA GLU A 281 -52.21 -21.63 6.08
C GLU A 281 -53.08 -20.41 6.39
N LEU A 282 -53.99 -20.19 5.44
CA LEU A 282 -55.40 -19.82 5.61
C LEU A 282 -55.73 -18.47 6.27
N VAL A 283 -56.20 -17.51 5.46
CA VAL A 283 -57.60 -17.02 5.47
C VAL A 283 -57.92 -16.36 4.11
N THR A 284 -58.98 -16.79 3.44
CA THR A 284 -59.73 -16.09 2.39
C THR A 284 -61.14 -15.78 2.90
N PRO A 285 -62.02 -15.04 2.18
CA PRO A 285 -61.82 -13.85 1.35
C PRO A 285 -62.90 -12.75 1.64
N ARG A 286 -62.73 -11.51 1.16
CA ARG A 286 -63.87 -10.66 0.76
C ARG A 286 -63.50 -9.60 -0.28
N LYS A 287 -64.48 -9.30 -1.14
CA LYS A 287 -64.43 -8.73 -2.49
C LYS A 287 -64.38 -7.20 -2.57
N HIS A 288 -64.00 -6.75 -3.79
CA HIS A 288 -64.25 -5.46 -4.47
C HIS A 288 -63.31 -4.30 -4.05
N GLN A 289 -62.68 -3.54 -4.95
CA GLN A 289 -63.20 -2.93 -6.19
C GLN A 289 -62.06 -2.62 -7.19
N LYS A 290 -62.39 -2.63 -8.49
CA LYS A 290 -61.59 -2.18 -9.63
C LYS A 290 -61.37 -0.66 -9.59
N ILE A 291 -60.17 -0.19 -9.96
CA ILE A 291 -60.00 0.96 -10.86
C ILE A 291 -58.78 0.68 -11.75
N ASP A 292 -59.00 0.78 -13.06
CA ASP A 292 -58.05 0.63 -14.15
C ASP A 292 -57.03 1.77 -14.18
N HIS A 293 -55.77 1.45 -14.46
CA HIS A 293 -54.93 2.32 -15.28
C HIS A 293 -54.07 1.47 -16.21
N GLU A 294 -54.37 1.61 -17.49
CA GLU A 294 -53.61 1.07 -18.62
C GLU A 294 -52.16 1.54 -18.57
N THR A 295 -51.21 0.61 -18.69
CA THR A 295 -49.95 0.90 -19.39
C THR A 295 -49.40 -0.35 -20.07
N ARG A 296 -49.83 -0.52 -21.32
CA ARG A 296 -49.02 -0.89 -22.48
C ARG A 296 -47.85 -1.87 -22.23
N THR A 297 -48.11 -3.15 -22.50
CA THR A 297 -47.10 -4.15 -22.84
C THR A 297 -46.22 -3.68 -24.00
N TYR A 298 -44.93 -3.45 -23.73
CA TYR A 298 -43.87 -3.56 -24.72
C TYR A 298 -42.91 -4.66 -24.29
N SER A 299 -42.90 -5.75 -25.06
CA SER A 299 -41.84 -6.75 -25.06
C SER A 299 -40.54 -6.08 -25.52
N LEU A 300 -39.66 -5.73 -24.58
CA LEU A 300 -38.26 -5.44 -24.89
C LEU A 300 -37.46 -6.73 -24.79
N LYS A 301 -37.29 -7.38 -25.95
CA LYS A 301 -36.19 -8.32 -26.19
C LYS A 301 -34.87 -7.55 -26.01
N THR A 302 -34.25 -7.64 -24.84
CA THR A 302 -32.87 -7.20 -24.68
C THR A 302 -31.97 -8.25 -25.32
N LYS A 303 -31.61 -8.04 -26.59
CA LYS A 303 -30.46 -8.70 -27.20
C LYS A 303 -29.26 -8.41 -26.30
N ARG A 304 -28.62 -9.44 -25.74
CA ARG A 304 -27.24 -9.33 -25.23
C ARG A 304 -26.38 -8.90 -26.41
N VAL A 305 -26.00 -7.63 -26.44
CA VAL A 305 -24.86 -7.18 -27.23
C VAL A 305 -23.64 -7.58 -26.41
N VAL A 306 -22.87 -8.53 -26.93
CA VAL A 306 -21.54 -8.84 -26.42
C VAL A 306 -20.66 -7.75 -27.01
N ASP A 307 -20.38 -6.70 -26.21
CA ASP A 307 -19.50 -5.62 -26.64
C ASP A 307 -18.11 -6.21 -26.95
N THR A 308 -17.58 -5.94 -28.14
CA THR A 308 -16.25 -6.45 -28.52
C THR A 308 -15.15 -5.77 -27.69
N PRO A 309 -13.94 -6.35 -27.59
CA PRO A 309 -12.81 -5.72 -26.92
C PRO A 309 -12.55 -4.27 -27.38
N GLU A 310 -12.80 -3.94 -28.66
CA GLU A 310 -12.66 -2.57 -29.15
C GLU A 310 -13.72 -1.60 -28.61
N GLU A 311 -14.96 -2.06 -28.41
CA GLU A 311 -16.05 -1.25 -27.84
C GLU A 311 -15.84 -1.02 -26.34
N ASN A 312 -15.29 -2.01 -25.63
CA ASN A 312 -14.88 -1.88 -24.24
C ASN A 312 -13.69 -0.94 -24.08
N TYR A 313 -12.74 -0.97 -25.02
CA TYR A 313 -11.63 -0.02 -25.05
C TYR A 313 -12.13 1.42 -25.32
N LYS A 314 -13.06 1.61 -26.26
CA LYS A 314 -13.70 2.92 -26.49
C LYS A 314 -14.42 3.44 -25.24
N LYS A 315 -15.25 2.61 -24.59
CA LYS A 315 -15.91 2.97 -23.31
C LYS A 315 -14.90 3.30 -22.21
N HIS A 316 -13.79 2.57 -22.14
CA HIS A 316 -12.72 2.83 -21.16
C HIS A 316 -12.08 4.20 -21.39
N ILE A 317 -11.79 4.53 -22.65
CA ILE A 317 -11.26 5.83 -23.05
C ILE A 317 -12.27 6.96 -22.75
N ASP A 318 -13.55 6.78 -23.09
CA ASP A 318 -14.60 7.76 -22.81
C ASP A 318 -14.76 8.02 -21.29
N ASN A 319 -14.67 6.98 -20.47
CA ASN A 319 -14.73 7.10 -19.00
C ASN A 319 -13.49 7.79 -18.41
N LEU A 320 -12.30 7.55 -18.98
CA LEU A 320 -11.07 8.27 -18.62
C LEU A 320 -11.16 9.76 -18.98
N PHE A 321 -11.85 10.09 -20.08
CA PHE A 321 -12.08 11.46 -20.51
C PHE A 321 -13.13 12.20 -19.68
N ASP A 322 -14.21 11.55 -19.27
CA ASP A 322 -15.20 12.16 -18.36
C ASP A 322 -14.63 12.36 -16.95
N ALA A 323 -13.71 11.49 -16.50
CA ALA A 323 -13.00 11.69 -15.24
C ALA A 323 -12.01 12.87 -15.26
N THR A 324 -11.47 13.21 -16.43
CA THR A 324 -10.46 14.28 -16.59
C THR A 324 -11.06 15.64 -16.95
N LYS A 325 -12.30 15.71 -17.49
CA LYS A 325 -13.02 16.98 -17.78
C LYS A 325 -13.13 17.94 -16.58
N ASN A 326 -13.16 17.44 -15.36
CA ASN A 326 -13.30 18.25 -14.14
C ASN A 326 -11.97 18.65 -13.48
N GLN A 327 -10.84 18.17 -14.00
CA GLN A 327 -9.52 18.51 -13.51
C GLN A 327 -8.86 19.47 -14.52
N ARG A 328 -8.61 20.71 -14.08
CA ARG A 328 -7.95 21.77 -14.87
C ARG A 328 -6.48 21.41 -15.15
N PHE A 329 -6.23 20.43 -16.01
CA PHE A 329 -4.88 19.92 -16.32
C PHE A 329 -4.03 20.86 -17.19
N PHE A 330 -4.58 21.95 -17.71
CA PHE A 330 -3.84 22.92 -18.51
C PHE A 330 -4.09 24.34 -18.01
N THR A 331 -3.41 24.73 -16.93
CA THR A 331 -3.46 26.10 -16.38
C THR A 331 -2.64 27.12 -17.20
N THR A 332 -1.96 26.69 -18.26
CA THR A 332 -1.24 27.61 -19.15
C THR A 332 -1.35 27.12 -20.60
N PRO A 333 -1.92 27.91 -21.52
CA PRO A 333 -2.00 27.50 -22.92
C PRO A 333 -0.56 27.35 -23.47
N PRO A 334 -0.19 26.20 -24.05
CA PRO A 334 1.12 26.02 -24.66
C PRO A 334 1.32 27.05 -25.79
N ARG A 335 2.48 27.73 -25.78
CA ARG A 335 2.81 28.80 -26.75
C ARG A 335 2.89 28.32 -28.20
N SER A 336 3.07 27.01 -28.43
CA SER A 336 3.09 26.39 -29.74
C SER A 336 2.18 25.15 -29.73
N LYS A 337 1.27 25.05 -30.70
CA LYS A 337 0.32 23.94 -30.80
C LYS A 337 0.83 22.91 -31.81
N ILE A 338 0.79 21.63 -31.46
CA ILE A 338 1.03 20.55 -32.42
C ILE A 338 -0.23 20.39 -33.28
N SER A 339 -0.07 20.25 -34.59
CA SER A 339 -1.20 19.97 -35.47
C SER A 339 -1.70 18.55 -35.24
N VAL A 340 -3.03 18.39 -35.15
CA VAL A 340 -3.70 17.10 -34.94
C VAL A 340 -3.34 16.07 -36.02
N ASN A 341 -3.09 16.53 -37.26
CA ASN A 341 -2.75 15.66 -38.38
C ASN A 341 -1.27 15.24 -38.42
N SER A 342 -0.46 15.70 -37.47
CA SER A 342 0.99 15.47 -37.46
C SER A 342 1.52 15.00 -36.10
N ILE A 343 0.65 14.45 -35.24
CA ILE A 343 1.04 14.03 -33.89
C ILE A 343 2.12 12.94 -33.94
N ASP A 344 1.94 11.94 -34.81
CA ASP A 344 2.87 10.81 -34.98
C ASP A 344 4.26 11.22 -35.49
N LYS A 345 4.40 12.45 -35.99
CA LYS A 345 5.65 13.02 -36.51
C LYS A 345 6.18 14.18 -35.67
N ALA A 346 5.52 14.51 -34.56
CA ALA A 346 5.91 15.62 -33.72
C ALA A 346 7.25 15.35 -33.03
N ARG A 347 8.07 16.39 -32.91
CA ARG A 347 9.36 16.34 -32.20
C ARG A 347 9.48 17.53 -31.25
N ALA A 348 10.27 17.35 -30.19
CA ALA A 348 10.64 18.45 -29.31
C ALA A 348 11.35 19.55 -30.09
N VAL A 349 11.05 20.81 -29.79
CA VAL A 349 11.77 21.95 -30.39
C VAL A 349 13.09 22.18 -29.67
N ALA A 350 14.04 22.87 -30.33
CA ALA A 350 15.35 23.13 -29.73
C ALA A 350 15.21 23.91 -28.41
N LYS A 351 15.82 23.38 -27.33
CA LYS A 351 15.78 23.89 -25.94
C LYS A 351 14.44 23.73 -25.22
N GLU A 352 13.56 22.87 -25.70
CA GLU A 352 12.36 22.48 -24.97
C GLU A 352 12.66 21.37 -23.94
N SER A 353 12.02 21.43 -22.78
CA SER A 353 12.08 20.33 -21.79
C SER A 353 11.14 19.19 -22.19
N ASP A 354 11.50 17.96 -21.79
CA ASP A 354 10.67 16.78 -22.07
C ASP A 354 9.24 16.93 -21.52
N GLU A 355 9.09 17.58 -20.37
CA GLU A 355 7.79 17.90 -19.76
C GLU A 355 6.95 18.86 -20.62
N SER A 356 7.56 19.91 -21.18
CA SER A 356 6.89 20.83 -22.11
C SER A 356 6.46 20.10 -23.38
N PHE A 357 7.33 19.24 -23.93
CA PHE A 357 7.01 18.48 -25.14
C PHE A 357 5.86 17.50 -24.89
N ALA A 358 5.90 16.75 -23.79
CA ALA A 358 4.85 15.83 -23.39
C ALA A 358 3.50 16.54 -23.17
N THR A 359 3.52 17.72 -22.56
CA THR A 359 2.32 18.53 -22.33
C THR A 359 1.66 18.96 -23.65
N ARG A 360 2.46 19.40 -24.63
CA ARG A 360 1.94 19.75 -25.96
C ARG A 360 1.42 18.55 -26.74
N LEU A 361 2.05 17.38 -26.56
CA LEU A 361 1.63 16.14 -27.21
C LEU A 361 0.29 15.66 -26.65
N GLN A 362 0.12 15.67 -25.33
CA GLN A 362 -1.13 15.33 -24.66
C GLN A 362 -2.26 16.30 -25.02
N GLU A 363 -1.99 17.60 -25.10
CA GLU A 363 -2.96 18.60 -25.54
C GLU A 363 -3.40 18.41 -27.01
N ALA A 364 -2.48 17.97 -27.88
CA ALA A 364 -2.80 17.72 -29.28
C ALA A 364 -3.61 16.43 -29.49
N GLU A 365 -3.34 15.38 -28.72
CA GLU A 365 -4.18 14.17 -28.70
C GLU A 365 -5.57 14.47 -28.16
N LEU A 366 -5.68 15.31 -27.13
CA LEU A 366 -6.97 15.78 -26.64
C LEU A 366 -7.75 16.52 -27.74
N ARG A 367 -7.10 17.41 -28.50
CA ARG A 367 -7.74 18.09 -29.63
C ARG A 367 -8.11 17.14 -30.77
N ARG A 368 -7.33 16.10 -31.04
CA ARG A 368 -7.64 15.09 -32.05
C ARG A 368 -8.95 14.38 -31.73
N ILE A 369 -9.11 14.01 -30.47
CA ILE A 369 -10.26 13.24 -29.99
C ILE A 369 -11.51 14.10 -29.94
N LEU A 370 -11.41 15.39 -29.58
CA LEU A 370 -12.54 16.32 -29.59
C LEU A 370 -12.97 16.79 -30.99
N SER A 371 -12.17 16.48 -32.03
CA SER A 371 -12.47 16.85 -33.44
C SER A 371 -13.12 15.70 -34.23
N TYR A 372 -13.25 14.51 -33.63
CA TYR A 372 -14.01 13.36 -34.11
C TYR A 372 -15.28 13.22 -33.28
#